data_AF-A0A0F8WMC2-F1
#
_entry.id   AF-A0A0F8WMC2-F1
#
_cell.length_a   1.000
_cell.length_b   1.000
_cell.length_c   1.000
_cell.angle_alpha   90.00
_cell.angle_beta   90.00
_cell.angle_gamma   90.00
#
_symmetry.space_group_name_H-M   'P 1'
#
loop_
_entity.id
_entity.type
_entity.pdbx_description
1 polymer ?
#
loop_
_entity_poly.entity_id
_entity_poly.type
_entity_poly.pdbx_seq_one_letter_code
_entity_poly.pdbx_strand_id
1 'polypeptide(L)' 'VDSYQLHPRLRQLQEMTNSRVYGHTGTLKLNDRNEIERQMLFAQIKRSKATVIPTAGQTVNLSLPTRDGMDDERTMAN' A
#
# COMPACT_ATOMS: atom_id res chain seq x y z
N VAL A 1 -18.46 -3.82 -6.44
CA VAL A 1 -18.94 -3.62 -5.05
C VAL A 1 -18.67 -2.19 -4.61
N ASP A 2 -17.41 -1.75 -4.55
CA ASP A 2 -17.06 -0.38 -4.12
C ASP A 2 -17.66 0.72 -5.01
N SER A 3 -17.59 0.59 -6.33
CA SER A 3 -18.18 1.57 -7.26
C SER A 3 -19.69 1.77 -7.06
N TYR A 4 -20.40 0.67 -6.79
CA TYR A 4 -21.83 0.68 -6.48
C TYR A 4 -22.14 1.38 -5.15
N GLN A 5 -21.31 1.14 -4.13
CA GLN A 5 -21.44 1.79 -2.81
C GLN A 5 -21.00 3.27 -2.82
N LEU A 6 -20.10 3.63 -3.74
CA LEU A 6 -19.54 4.97 -3.88
C LEU A 6 -20.47 5.91 -4.64
N HIS A 7 -21.15 5.41 -5.69
CA HIS A 7 -22.05 6.21 -6.54
C HIS A 7 -23.02 7.12 -5.76
N PRO A 8 -23.80 6.63 -4.77
CA PRO A 8 -24.72 7.48 -4.01
C PRO A 8 -24.03 8.52 -3.11
N ARG A 9 -22.72 8.36 -2.84
CA ARG A 9 -21.93 9.22 -1.95
C ARG A 9 -21.02 10.20 -2.69
N LEU A 10 -21.04 10.21 -4.03
CA LEU A 10 -20.18 11.10 -4.84
C LEU A 10 -20.42 12.58 -4.50
N ARG A 11 -21.69 12.98 -4.36
CA ARG A 11 -22.05 14.34 -3.96
C ARG A 11 -21.50 14.71 -2.58
N GLN A 12 -21.58 13.79 -1.61
CA GLN A 12 -21.04 14.00 -0.27
C GLN A 12 -19.51 14.11 -0.29
N LEU A 13 -18.84 13.32 -1.12
CA LEU A 13 -17.39 13.40 -1.32
C LEU A 13 -16.94 14.73 -1.97
N GLN A 14 -17.78 15.34 -2.81
CA GLN A 14 -17.54 16.66 -3.40
C GLN A 14 -17.80 17.81 -2.42
N GLU A 15 -18.90 17.75 -1.66
CA GLU A 15 -19.30 18.81 -0.75
C GLU A 15 -18.45 18.85 0.54
N MET A 16 -17.82 17.73 0.91
CA MET A 16 -17.03 17.59 2.13
C MET A 16 -15.58 17.23 1.81
N THR A 17 -14.68 18.22 1.87
CA THR A 17 -13.25 18.11 1.52
C THR A 17 -12.48 17.02 2.29
N ASN A 18 -12.98 16.60 3.46
CA ASN A 18 -12.36 15.56 4.30
C ASN A 18 -13.20 14.28 4.42
N SER A 19 -14.22 14.13 3.58
CA SER A 19 -15.05 12.92 3.57
C SER A 19 -14.27 11.70 3.11
N ARG A 20 -14.53 10.58 3.76
CA ARG A 20 -13.88 9.28 3.53
C ARG A 20 -14.95 8.21 3.50
N VAL A 21 -14.84 7.30 2.54
CA VAL A 21 -15.71 6.12 2.44
C VAL A 21 -14.87 4.88 2.65
N TYR A 22 -15.27 4.06 3.63
CA TYR A 22 -14.66 2.75 3.86
C TYR A 22 -15.21 1.76 2.84
N GLY A 23 -14.38 1.40 1.86
CA GLY A 23 -14.68 0.41 0.83
C GLY A 23 -13.94 -0.90 1.08
N HIS A 24 -14.22 -1.90 0.25
CA HIS A 24 -13.52 -3.19 0.30
C HIS A 24 -12.08 -3.08 -0.20
N THR A 25 -11.79 -2.14 -1.10
CA THR A 25 -10.46 -1.88 -1.67
C THR A 25 -9.61 -0.91 -0.83
N GLY A 26 -10.14 -0.40 0.28
CA GLY A 26 -9.46 0.54 1.17
C GLY A 26 -10.32 1.74 1.52
N THR A 27 -9.68 2.79 2.02
CA THR A 27 -10.38 4.06 2.31
C THR A 27 -10.35 4.94 1.08
N LEU A 28 -11.51 5.37 0.61
CA LEU A 28 -11.72 6.12 -0.61
C LEU A 28 -11.96 7.60 -0.27
N LYS A 29 -11.30 8.50 -1.00
CA LYS A 29 -11.48 9.96 -0.91
C LYS A 29 -11.53 10.53 -2.33
N LEU A 30 -12.25 11.64 -2.51
CA LEU A 30 -12.20 12.40 -3.75
C LEU A 30 -11.15 13.51 -3.63
N ASN A 31 -10.30 13.65 -4.63
CA ASN A 31 -9.32 14.74 -4.71
C ASN A 31 -9.88 15.95 -5.46
N ASP A 32 -9.12 17.03 -5.50
CA ASP A 32 -9.52 18.30 -6.14
C ASP A 32 -9.73 18.20 -7.66
N ARG A 33 -9.29 17.08 -8.27
CA ARG A 33 -9.48 16.77 -9.69
C ARG A 33 -10.69 15.89 -9.96
N ASN A 34 -11.53 15.63 -8.95
CA ASN A 34 -12.64 14.66 -9.00
C ASN A 34 -12.17 13.21 -9.28
N GLU A 35 -10.96 12.86 -8.87
CA GLU A 35 -10.44 11.49 -8.98
C GLU A 35 -10.54 10.79 -7.62
N ILE A 36 -10.77 9.47 -7.64
CA ILE A 36 -10.83 8.66 -6.43
C ILE A 36 -9.43 8.26 -6.00
N GLU A 37 -8.98 8.82 -4.89
CA GLU A 37 -7.78 8.40 -4.18
C GLU A 37 -8.10 7.26 -3.21
N ARG A 38 -7.15 6.32 -3.09
CA ARG A 38 -7.30 5.13 -2.25
C ARG A 38 -6.14 5.01 -1.29
N GLN A 39 -6.47 4.93 0.00
CA GLN A 39 -5.52 4.60 1.05
C GLN A 39 -5.63 3.10 1.35
N MET A 40 -4.56 2.37 1.02
CA MET A 40 -4.45 0.92 1.23
C MET A 40 -3.62 0.60 2.48
N LEU A 41 -3.82 -0.62 2.99
CA LEU A 41 -2.92 -1.20 3.98
C LEU A 41 -1.68 -1.76 3.27
N PHE A 42 -0.51 -1.57 3.87
CA PHE A 42 0.68 -2.25 3.38
C PHE A 42 0.69 -3.70 3.85
N ALA A 43 1.46 -4.53 3.17
CA ALA A 43 1.73 -5.89 3.60
C ALA A 43 3.24 -6.17 3.53
N GLN A 44 3.74 -6.88 4.53
CA GLN A 44 5.09 -7.40 4.54
C GLN A 44 5.06 -8.90 4.27
N ILE A 45 5.92 -9.37 3.35
CA ILE A 45 6.09 -10.80 3.12
C ILE A 45 7.08 -11.35 4.15
N LYS A 46 6.63 -12.29 4.98
CA LYS A 46 7.48 -13.04 5.91
C LYS A 46 7.21 -14.53 5.77
N ARG A 47 8.27 -15.32 5.57
CA ARG A 47 8.19 -16.79 5.45
C ARG A 47 7.10 -17.21 4.43
N SER A 48 7.12 -16.58 3.26
CA SER A 48 6.17 -16.81 2.16
C SER A 48 4.69 -16.52 2.49
N LYS A 49 4.41 -15.77 3.56
CA LYS A 49 3.06 -15.29 3.91
C LYS A 49 3.03 -13.77 3.89
N ALA A 50 1.97 -13.20 3.34
CA ALA A 50 1.71 -11.77 3.40
C ALA A 50 1.02 -11.44 4.73
N THR A 51 1.64 -10.57 5.53
CA THR A 51 1.06 -10.05 6.77
C THR A 51 0.77 -8.58 6.61
N VAL A 52 -0.49 -8.20 6.84
CA VAL A 52 -0.91 -6.79 6.81
C VAL A 52 -0.19 -6.00 7.89
N ILE A 53 0.36 -4.84 7.53
CA ILE A 53 0.96 -3.89 8.45
C ILE A 53 0.10 -2.61 8.49
N PRO A 54 -0.24 -2.07 9.68
CA PRO A 54 -0.99 -0.82 9.78
C PRO A 54 -0.23 0.35 9.16
N THR A 55 -0.89 1.09 8.26
CA THR A 55 -0.30 2.24 7.54
C THR A 55 -0.14 3.50 8.41
N ALA A 56 -0.60 3.49 9.66
CA ALA A 56 -0.46 4.64 10.56
C ALA A 56 0.99 4.78 11.03
N GLY A 57 1.80 5.55 10.28
CA GLY A 57 3.06 6.12 10.76
C GLY A 57 4.35 5.37 10.43
N GLN A 58 4.35 4.35 9.55
CA GLN A 58 5.61 3.72 9.13
C GLN A 58 6.07 4.20 7.77
N THR A 59 7.16 4.96 7.76
CA THR A 59 8.05 5.08 6.61
C THR A 59 8.66 3.69 6.37
N VAL A 60 8.27 3.02 5.29
CA VAL A 60 8.84 1.70 4.97
C VAL A 60 10.27 1.91 4.50
N ASN A 61 11.24 1.80 5.41
CA ASN A 61 12.64 1.70 5.06
C ASN A 61 12.88 0.29 4.49
N LEU A 62 12.89 0.16 3.17
CA LEU A 62 13.35 -1.06 2.50
C LEU A 62 14.88 -1.14 2.60
N SER A 63 15.40 -1.56 3.75
CA SER A 63 16.75 -2.12 3.83
C SER A 63 16.71 -3.55 3.29
N LEU A 64 16.79 -3.66 1.96
CA LEU A 64 17.03 -4.93 1.30
C LEU A 64 18.43 -5.42 1.72
N PRO A 65 18.58 -6.63 2.28
CA PRO A 65 19.89 -7.22 2.40
C PRO A 65 20.38 -7.48 0.97
N THR A 66 21.23 -6.60 0.47
CA THR A 66 22.13 -6.95 -0.63
C THR A 66 22.81 -8.23 -0.18
N ARG A 67 22.60 -9.33 -0.92
CA ARG A 67 23.39 -10.55 -0.74
C ARG A 67 24.80 -10.21 -1.22
N ASP A 68 25.53 -9.49 -0.39
CA ASP A 68 26.94 -9.21 -0.56
C ASP A 68 27.71 -10.45 -0.09
N GLY A 69 28.56 -10.97 -0.95
CA GLY A 69 29.62 -11.90 -0.57
C GLY A 69 29.25 -13.38 -0.48
N MET A 70 28.95 -14.01 -1.61
CA MET A 70 29.25 -15.44 -1.82
C MET A 70 29.60 -15.59 -3.30
N ASP A 71 30.88 -15.47 -3.69
CA ASP A 71 31.41 -16.15 -4.89
C ASP A 71 32.95 -16.22 -4.97
N ASP A 72 33.76 -15.41 -4.27
CA ASP A 72 35.23 -15.40 -4.50
C ASP A 72 36.10 -16.11 -3.42
N GLU A 73 35.83 -17.39 -3.14
CA GLU A 73 36.80 -18.26 -2.40
C GLU A 73 37.05 -19.62 -3.08
N ARG A 74 36.90 -19.71 -4.41
CA ARG A 74 37.14 -20.96 -5.16
C ARG A 74 38.23 -20.90 -6.25
N THR A 75 39.23 -20.03 -6.08
CA THR A 75 40.35 -19.97 -7.03
C THR A 75 41.71 -20.03 -6.32
N MET A 76 41.96 -21.09 -5.56
CA MET A 76 43.31 -21.54 -5.19
C MET A 76 43.34 -23.07 -5.05
N ALA A 77 43.18 -23.80 -6.16
CA ALA A 77 43.57 -25.21 -6.28
C ALA A 77 43.53 -25.67 -7.75
N ASN A 78 44.56 -25.32 -8.51
CA ASN A 78 45.31 -26.20 -9.44
C ASN A 78 46.26 -25.37 -10.31
#